data_AF-A0A1G9S8N7-F1
#
_entry.id   AF-A0A1G9S8N7-F1
#
_cell.length_a   1.000
_cell.length_b   1.000
_cell.length_c   1.000
_cell.angle_alpha   90.00
_cell.angle_beta   90.00
_cell.angle_gamma   90.00
#
_symmetry.space_group_name_H-M   'P 1'
#
loop_
_entity.id
_entity.type
_entity.pdbx_description
1 polymer ?
#
loop_
_entity_poly.entity_id
_entity_poly.type
_entity_poly.pdbx_seq_one_letter_code
_entity_poly.pdbx_strand_id
1 'polypeptide(L)'
;MPAIWHTGNAADEGHRNRGWILGHFMDPACGVRSSQDVEVKWGVHAAGEQRAAWTCGDNRTTLALLVEGHFRIHLTTDYLLWGPGIDHSWEALADSVIITVRWPSQP
;
A
#
# COMPACT_ATOMS: atom_id res chain seq x y z
N MET A 1 1.51 -27.54 6.10
CA MET A 1 0.87 -26.68 5.07
C MET A 1 0.87 -25.27 5.62
N PRO A 2 1.33 -24.27 4.86
CA PRO A 2 1.16 -22.88 5.26
C PRO A 2 -0.33 -22.59 5.49
N ALA A 3 -0.64 -21.72 6.45
CA ALA A 3 -2.01 -21.34 6.74
C ALA A 3 -2.65 -20.70 5.48
N ILE A 4 -3.81 -21.22 5.08
CA ILE A 4 -4.58 -20.74 3.91
C ILE A 4 -5.48 -19.53 4.24
N TRP A 5 -5.41 -19.04 5.48
CA TRP A 5 -6.13 -17.86 5.96
C TRP A 5 -5.31 -17.19 7.05
N HIS A 6 -5.48 -15.87 7.20
CA HIS A 6 -4.81 -15.07 8.23
C HIS A 6 -5.75 -13.99 8.75
N THR A 7 -5.68 -13.66 10.03
CA THR A 7 -6.42 -12.55 10.65
C THR A 7 -5.54 -11.84 11.67
N GLY A 8 -5.80 -10.56 11.90
CA GLY A 8 -5.01 -9.72 12.78
C GLY A 8 -5.39 -8.25 12.64
N ASN A 9 -4.61 -7.37 13.24
CA ASN A 9 -4.74 -5.92 13.08
C ASN A 9 -3.72 -5.42 12.04
N ALA A 10 -4.22 -4.83 10.95
CA ALA A 10 -3.37 -4.39 9.84
C ALA A 10 -2.37 -3.28 10.23
N ALA A 11 -2.72 -2.40 11.16
CA ALA A 11 -1.81 -1.36 11.66
C ALA A 11 -0.67 -1.98 12.48
N ASP A 12 -1.00 -2.87 13.42
CA ASP A 12 -0.02 -3.52 14.29
C ASP A 12 0.94 -4.43 13.50
N GLU A 13 0.40 -5.21 12.56
CA GLU A 13 1.18 -6.14 11.76
C GLU A 13 1.98 -5.43 10.66
N GLY A 14 1.39 -4.41 10.04
CA GLY A 14 2.03 -3.59 9.02
C GLY A 14 3.19 -2.77 9.59
N HIS A 15 3.12 -2.33 10.84
CA HIS A 15 4.18 -1.55 11.49
C HIS A 15 5.56 -2.24 11.39
N ARG A 16 5.60 -3.57 11.50
CA ARG A 16 6.86 -4.35 11.43
C ARG A 16 7.48 -4.37 10.03
N ASN A 17 6.70 -4.02 9.00
CA ASN A 17 7.13 -4.06 7.61
C ASN A 17 6.76 -2.79 6.84
N ARG A 18 6.98 -1.61 7.45
CA ARG A 18 6.76 -0.29 6.81
C ARG A 18 5.33 -0.10 6.26
N GLY A 19 4.35 -0.73 6.90
CA GLY A 19 2.93 -0.76 6.54
C GLY A 19 2.52 -1.95 5.66
N TRP A 20 3.43 -2.72 5.10
CA TRP A 20 3.05 -3.85 4.24
C TRP A 20 2.46 -4.99 5.04
N ILE A 21 1.33 -5.51 4.59
CA ILE A 21 0.64 -6.65 5.21
C ILE A 21 0.61 -7.89 4.32
N LEU A 22 0.86 -7.74 3.02
CA LEU A 22 0.92 -8.82 2.04
C LEU A 22 1.88 -8.43 0.90
N GLY A 23 2.70 -9.36 0.41
CA GLY A 23 3.56 -9.15 -0.77
C GLY A 23 4.70 -10.18 -0.90
N HIS A 24 5.50 -10.06 -1.96
CA HIS A 24 6.55 -11.05 -2.30
C HIS A 24 7.70 -11.05 -1.31
N PHE A 25 7.87 -9.94 -0.58
CA PHE A 25 8.87 -9.72 0.45
C PHE A 25 8.52 -10.36 1.80
N MET A 26 7.32 -10.92 1.97
CA MET A 26 6.96 -11.63 3.19
C MET A 26 7.64 -13.00 3.20
N ASP A 27 8.16 -13.40 4.37
CA ASP A 27 8.69 -14.75 4.60
C ASP A 27 7.65 -15.80 4.15
N PRO A 28 8.02 -16.81 3.33
CA PRO A 28 7.11 -17.88 2.92
C PRO A 28 6.41 -18.60 4.09
N ALA A 29 7.02 -18.63 5.28
CA ALA A 29 6.41 -19.16 6.50
C ALA A 29 5.17 -18.38 6.95
N CYS A 30 4.99 -17.12 6.50
CA CYS A 30 3.80 -16.30 6.73
C CYS A 30 2.58 -16.72 5.88
N GLY A 31 2.68 -17.80 5.10
CA GLY A 31 1.56 -18.39 4.36
C GLY A 31 0.96 -17.45 3.33
N VAL A 32 -0.37 -17.29 3.32
CA VAL A 32 -1.11 -16.47 2.34
C VAL A 32 -0.70 -14.99 2.26
N ARG A 33 0.10 -14.50 3.21
CA ARG A 33 0.67 -13.14 3.17
C ARG A 33 1.89 -13.02 2.25
N SER A 34 2.57 -14.13 1.97
CA SER A 34 3.64 -14.19 0.97
C SER A 34 3.03 -14.46 -0.40
N SER A 35 3.05 -13.45 -1.28
CA SER A 35 2.38 -13.50 -2.59
C SER A 35 3.21 -12.82 -3.68
N GLN A 36 3.30 -13.45 -4.85
CA GLN A 36 3.87 -12.84 -6.06
C GLN A 36 2.80 -12.22 -6.98
N ASP A 37 1.52 -12.30 -6.59
CA ASP A 37 0.41 -11.81 -7.41
C ASP A 37 0.00 -10.39 -7.02
N VAL A 38 -0.04 -10.08 -5.73
CA VAL A 38 -0.53 -8.80 -5.21
C VAL A 38 0.28 -8.37 -3.98
N GLU A 39 0.39 -7.06 -3.76
CA GLU A 39 0.92 -6.46 -2.53
C GLU A 39 -0.16 -5.58 -1.92
N VAL A 40 -0.26 -5.58 -0.59
CA VAL A 40 -1.18 -4.71 0.15
C VAL A 40 -0.44 -3.99 1.27
N LYS A 41 -0.58 -2.67 1.31
CA LYS A 41 -0.04 -1.79 2.35
C LYS A 41 -1.17 -1.12 3.12
N TRP A 42 -1.04 -1.13 4.45
CA TRP A 42 -1.77 -0.29 5.38
C TRP A 42 -0.88 0.90 5.79
N GLY A 43 -1.18 2.08 5.27
CA GLY A 43 -0.45 3.31 5.60
C GLY A 43 -1.22 4.15 6.61
N VAL A 44 -0.57 4.52 7.71
CA VAL A 44 -1.05 5.54 8.66
C VAL A 44 -0.13 6.74 8.53
N HIS A 45 -0.71 7.89 8.21
CA HIS A 45 0.04 9.11 7.91
C HIS A 45 -0.44 10.26 8.79
N ALA A 46 0.51 10.98 9.38
CA ALA A 46 0.21 12.18 10.16
C ALA A 46 -0.09 13.37 9.23
N ALA A 47 -0.90 14.32 9.69
CA ALA A 47 -1.16 15.56 8.95
C ALA A 47 0.16 16.28 8.58
N GLY A 48 0.28 16.68 7.32
CA GLY A 48 1.47 17.29 6.74
C GLY A 48 2.57 16.30 6.32
N GLU A 49 2.42 15.00 6.58
CA GLU A 49 3.31 14.00 6.01
C GLU A 49 3.12 13.94 4.50
N GLN A 50 4.23 13.88 3.78
CA GLN A 50 4.25 13.82 2.33
C GLN A 50 5.34 12.88 1.86
N ARG A 51 5.18 12.36 0.64
CA ARG A 51 6.25 11.56 0.03
C ARG A 51 7.42 12.46 -0.35
N ALA A 52 8.59 12.20 0.25
CA ALA A 52 9.79 13.00 0.01
C ALA A 52 10.29 12.97 -1.45
N ALA A 53 10.01 11.88 -2.17
CA ALA A 53 10.40 11.71 -3.56
C ALA A 53 9.29 11.02 -4.38
N TRP A 54 9.20 11.39 -5.65
CA TRP A 54 8.33 10.76 -6.63
C TRP A 54 8.66 9.27 -6.77
N THR A 55 7.65 8.43 -6.94
CA THR A 55 7.85 7.09 -7.50
C THR A 55 7.98 7.24 -9.00
N CYS A 56 9.07 6.74 -9.59
CA CYS A 56 9.30 6.81 -11.03
C CYS A 56 9.45 5.42 -11.63
N GLY A 57 8.82 5.19 -12.79
CA GLY A 57 9.03 3.98 -13.59
C GLY A 57 8.55 2.67 -12.95
N ASP A 58 7.55 2.71 -12.09
CA ASP A 58 6.97 1.51 -11.47
C ASP A 58 6.25 0.64 -12.52
N ASN A 59 6.53 -0.66 -12.53
CA ASN A 59 5.92 -1.62 -13.45
C ASN A 59 4.60 -2.22 -12.91
N ARG A 60 4.16 -1.82 -11.71
CA ARG A 60 2.96 -2.34 -11.05
C ARG A 60 1.76 -1.41 -11.28
N THR A 61 0.60 -2.02 -11.50
CA THR A 61 -0.69 -1.32 -11.40
C THR A 61 -0.97 -1.06 -9.92
N THR A 62 -1.49 0.12 -9.57
CA THR A 62 -1.76 0.48 -8.17
C THR A 62 -3.18 1.01 -7.98
N LEU A 63 -3.83 0.56 -6.90
CA LEU A 63 -5.08 1.08 -6.37
C LEU A 63 -4.82 1.69 -4.98
N ALA A 64 -5.26 2.91 -4.77
CA ALA A 64 -5.22 3.59 -3.49
C ALA A 64 -6.65 3.83 -2.97
N LEU A 65 -6.92 3.46 -1.73
CA LEU A 65 -8.23 3.60 -1.07
C LEU A 65 -8.05 4.34 0.25
N LEU A 66 -8.71 5.50 0.38
CA LEU A 66 -8.79 6.24 1.64
C LEU A 66 -9.79 5.55 2.57
N VAL A 67 -9.33 5.13 3.76
CA VAL A 67 -10.16 4.50 4.80
C VAL A 67 -10.69 5.57 5.76
N GLU A 68 -9.83 6.49 6.18
CA GLU A 68 -10.16 7.58 7.10
C GLU A 68 -9.24 8.78 6.83
N GLY A 69 -9.74 10.00 7.04
CA GLY A 69 -8.94 11.23 6.98
C GLY A 69 -9.18 12.08 5.74
N HIS A 70 -8.17 12.88 5.39
CA HIS A 70 -8.16 13.73 4.19
C HIS A 70 -6.78 13.61 3.54
N PHE A 71 -6.72 12.87 2.45
CA PHE A 71 -5.47 12.51 1.80
C PHE A 71 -5.46 13.04 0.38
N ARG A 72 -4.49 13.90 0.07
CA ARG A 72 -4.32 14.48 -1.25
C ARG A 72 -3.32 13.66 -2.04
N ILE A 73 -3.82 12.98 -3.06
CA ILE A 73 -2.99 12.49 -4.15
C ILE A 73 -3.12 13.50 -5.27
N HIS A 74 -2.03 13.86 -5.94
CA HIS A 74 -2.05 14.86 -7.01
C HIS A 74 -2.66 14.32 -8.31
N LEU A 75 -3.98 14.05 -8.33
CA LEU A 75 -4.78 13.55 -9.46
C LEU A 75 -6.27 14.01 -9.29
N THR A 76 -7.19 13.69 -10.22
CA THR A 76 -8.52 14.36 -10.36
C THR A 76 -9.76 13.68 -9.72
N THR A 77 -9.67 12.69 -8.81
CA THR A 77 -10.83 11.85 -8.39
C THR A 77 -10.74 11.21 -6.98
N ASP A 78 -11.88 10.75 -6.41
CA ASP A 78 -12.08 10.19 -5.05
C ASP A 78 -11.46 8.79 -4.82
N TYR A 79 -11.33 8.00 -5.88
CA TYR A 79 -10.55 6.77 -5.90
C TYR A 79 -9.74 6.74 -7.19
N LEU A 80 -8.66 5.97 -7.19
CA LEU A 80 -7.68 6.09 -8.25
C LEU A 80 -7.04 4.73 -8.52
N LEU A 81 -7.06 4.37 -9.80
CA LEU A 81 -6.38 3.22 -10.37
C LEU A 81 -5.43 3.75 -11.44
N TRP A 82 -4.17 3.37 -11.37
CA TRP A 82 -3.20 3.73 -12.41
C TRP A 82 -2.37 2.52 -12.81
N GLY A 83 -2.10 2.45 -14.11
CA GLY A 83 -1.27 1.42 -14.71
C GLY A 83 0.23 1.69 -14.56
N PRO A 84 1.05 0.78 -15.08
CA PRO A 84 2.52 0.90 -15.08
C PRO A 84 3.02 2.21 -15.69
N GLY A 85 4.10 2.75 -15.13
CA GLY A 85 4.82 3.91 -15.68
C GLY A 85 4.23 5.28 -15.34
N ILE A 86 3.21 5.34 -14.49
CA ILE A 86 2.61 6.63 -14.06
C ILE A 86 3.29 7.13 -12.78
N ASP A 87 4.03 8.23 -12.93
CA ASP A 87 4.66 8.95 -11.83
C ASP A 87 3.59 9.56 -10.91
N HIS A 88 3.79 9.44 -9.60
CA HIS A 88 2.82 9.91 -8.61
C HIS A 88 3.48 10.37 -7.30
N SER A 89 2.77 11.25 -6.59
CA SER A 89 3.10 11.73 -5.24
C SER A 89 1.83 11.99 -4.43
N TRP A 90 1.96 12.06 -3.10
CA TRP A 90 0.86 12.21 -2.15
C TRP A 90 1.25 13.04 -0.93
N GLU A 91 0.22 13.56 -0.26
CA GLU A 91 0.27 14.34 0.97
C GLU A 91 -0.96 14.03 1.85
N ALA A 92 -0.75 13.84 3.15
CA ALA A 92 -1.83 13.73 4.12
C ALA A 92 -2.25 15.14 4.61
N LEU A 93 -3.42 15.62 4.18
CA LEU A 93 -3.95 16.92 4.62
C LEU A 93 -4.55 16.88 6.03
N ALA A 94 -4.89 15.68 6.51
CA ALA A 94 -5.22 15.37 7.88
C ALA A 94 -4.63 14.00 8.24
N ASP A 95 -4.64 13.63 9.51
CA ASP A 95 -4.32 12.27 9.94
C ASP A 95 -5.18 11.28 9.13
N SER A 96 -4.51 10.35 8.43
CA SER A 96 -5.16 9.54 7.41
C SER A 96 -4.71 8.10 7.42
N VAL A 97 -5.64 7.22 7.07
CA VAL A 97 -5.41 5.79 6.88
C VAL A 97 -5.70 5.43 5.43
N ILE A 98 -4.73 4.82 4.76
CA ILE A 98 -4.80 4.44 3.34
C ILE A 98 -4.48 2.96 3.15
N ILE A 99 -5.27 2.30 2.30
CA ILE A 99 -4.92 0.99 1.75
C ILE A 99 -4.35 1.21 0.35
N THR A 100 -3.15 0.66 0.10
CA THR A 100 -2.56 0.62 -1.24
C THR A 100 -2.46 -0.83 -1.69
N VAL A 101 -3.02 -1.14 -2.85
CA VAL A 101 -2.97 -2.47 -3.49
C VAL A 101 -2.17 -2.37 -4.78
N ARG A 102 -1.17 -3.23 -4.99
CA ARG A 102 -0.32 -3.23 -6.20
C ARG A 102 -0.26 -4.62 -6.83
N TRP A 103 -0.27 -4.71 -8.16
CA TRP A 103 -0.08 -5.98 -8.88
C TRP A 103 0.63 -5.79 -10.24
N PRO A 104 1.43 -6.77 -10.70
CA PRO A 104 1.85 -7.98 -9.97
C PRO A 104 2.77 -7.66 -8.78
N SER A 105 2.97 -8.60 -7.86
CA SER A 105 3.89 -8.46 -6.72
C SER A 105 5.27 -8.98 -7.09
N GLN A 106 6.17 -8.07 -7.45
CA GLN A 106 7.52 -8.38 -7.94
C GLN A 106 8.57 -7.56 -7.16
N PRO A 107 9.85 -7.96 -7.11
CA PRO A 107 10.94 -7.18 -6.51
C PRO A 107 11.12 -5.76 -7.08
#